data_AF-A0A4R2PR00-F1
#
_entry.id   AF-A0A4R2PR00-F1
#
_cell.length_a   1.000
_cell.length_b   1.000
_cell.length_c   1.000
_cell.angle_alpha   90.00
_cell.angle_beta   90.00
_cell.angle_gamma   90.00
#
_symmetry.space_group_name_H-M   'P 1'
#
loop_
_entity.id
_entity.type
_entity.pdbx_description
1 polymer ?
#
loop_
_entity_poly.entity_id
_entity_poly.type
_entity_poly.pdbx_seq_one_letter_code
_entity_poly.pdbx_strand_id
1 'polypeptide(L)'
;MRIPEIRDRMHELADEHGIPELHQLADETRRRSPLRRVRARWPRLTEHQKVAVREAFVSNPHLGVRELADRFHTSIGRISEAIRGKRE
;
A
#
# COMPACT_ATOMS: atom_id res chain seq x y z
N MET A 1 1.26 27.05 -4.31
CA MET A 1 1.74 26.59 -5.63
C MET A 1 1.78 25.07 -5.62
N ARG A 2 1.14 24.41 -6.57
CA ARG A 2 1.13 22.97 -6.77
C ARG A 2 2.39 22.56 -7.56
N ILE A 3 2.81 21.30 -7.46
CA ILE A 3 3.97 20.76 -8.20
C ILE A 3 3.90 21.08 -9.72
N PRO A 4 2.75 20.95 -10.43
CA PRO A 4 2.68 21.34 -11.83
C PRO A 4 2.96 22.83 -12.08
N GLU A 5 2.41 23.71 -11.23
CA GLU A 5 2.62 25.16 -11.34
C GLU A 5 4.10 25.54 -11.11
N ILE A 6 4.77 24.85 -10.18
CA ILE A 6 6.21 25.03 -9.93
C ILE A 6 7.03 24.60 -11.15
N ARG A 7 6.68 23.48 -11.77
CA ARG A 7 7.35 22.97 -12.97
C ARG A 7 7.18 23.90 -14.15
N ASP A 8 5.96 24.39 -14.38
CA ASP A 8 5.68 25.34 -15.46
C ASP A 8 6.48 26.63 -15.26
N ARG A 9 6.58 27.11 -14.00
CA ARG A 9 7.45 28.25 -13.66
C ARG A 9 8.95 27.97 -13.88
N MET A 10 9.41 26.74 -13.66
CA MET A 10 10.80 26.35 -13.93
C MET A 10 11.09 26.33 -15.43
N HIS A 11 10.16 25.87 -16.28
CA HIS A 11 10.30 25.94 -17.73
C HIS A 11 10.36 27.39 -18.22
N GLU A 12 9.48 28.26 -17.71
CA GLU A 12 9.51 29.70 -18.03
C GLU A 12 10.86 30.34 -17.68
N LEU A 13 11.40 30.07 -16.47
CA LEU A 13 12.70 30.59 -16.05
C LEU A 13 13.86 30.01 -16.85
N ALA A 14 13.76 28.75 -17.27
CA ALA A 14 14.74 28.11 -18.12
C ALA A 14 14.81 28.79 -19.50
N ASP A 15 13.67 29.14 -20.08
CA ASP A 15 13.57 29.82 -21.36
C ASP A 15 13.98 31.30 -21.26
N GLU A 16 13.56 31.98 -20.20
CA GLU A 16 13.86 33.40 -19.94
C GLU A 16 15.37 33.64 -19.73
N HIS A 17 16.03 32.75 -18.99
CA HIS A 17 17.44 32.91 -18.63
C HIS A 17 18.39 31.99 -19.43
N GLY A 18 17.86 31.15 -20.31
CA GLY A 18 18.66 30.21 -21.10
C GLY A 18 19.39 29.20 -20.22
N ILE A 19 18.70 28.60 -19.25
CA ILE A 19 19.28 27.62 -18.29
C ILE A 19 18.68 26.23 -18.56
N PRO A 20 19.29 25.40 -19.43
CA PRO A 20 18.77 24.07 -19.78
C PRO A 20 18.65 23.10 -18.60
N GLU A 21 19.43 23.30 -17.55
CA GLU A 21 19.39 22.48 -16.33
C GLU A 21 18.04 22.60 -15.60
N LEU A 22 17.39 23.78 -15.67
CA LEU A 22 16.06 23.97 -15.10
C LEU A 22 14.99 23.17 -15.87
N HIS A 23 15.13 22.99 -17.19
CA HIS A 23 14.27 22.09 -17.97
C HIS A 23 14.39 20.65 -17.49
N GLN A 24 15.63 20.18 -17.29
CA GLN A 24 15.88 18.81 -16.82
C GLN A 24 15.29 18.57 -15.44
N LEU A 25 15.53 19.48 -14.49
CA LEU A 25 14.99 19.40 -13.14
C LEU A 25 13.45 19.43 -13.15
N ALA A 26 12.84 20.28 -13.97
CA ALA A 26 11.40 20.34 -14.13
C ALA A 26 10.82 18.99 -14.57
N ASP A 27 11.46 18.30 -15.52
CA ASP A 27 11.03 16.98 -15.98
C ASP A 27 11.20 15.87 -14.93
N GLU A 28 12.24 15.94 -14.09
CA GLU A 28 12.48 14.98 -13.02
C GLU A 28 11.43 15.06 -11.89
N THR A 29 10.77 16.21 -11.72
CA THR A 29 9.71 16.37 -10.71
C THR A 29 8.39 15.67 -11.08
N ARG A 30 8.29 15.05 -12.27
CA ARG A 30 7.09 14.32 -12.68
C ARG A 30 6.76 13.21 -11.68
N ARG A 31 5.48 13.12 -11.34
CA ARG A 31 4.99 12.05 -10.49
C ARG A 31 5.26 10.70 -11.16
N ARG A 32 5.94 9.79 -10.45
CA ARG A 32 6.09 8.40 -10.89
C ARG A 32 4.69 7.82 -11.14
N SER A 33 4.50 7.21 -12.31
CA SER A 33 3.24 6.56 -12.64
C SER A 33 2.85 5.54 -11.56
N PRO A 34 1.58 5.48 -11.17
CA PRO A 34 1.14 4.52 -10.16
C PRO A 34 1.46 3.11 -10.63
N LEU A 35 2.29 2.40 -9.85
CA LEU A 35 2.57 0.99 -10.12
C LEU A 35 1.28 0.19 -9.98
N ARG A 36 1.04 -0.73 -10.92
CA ARG A 36 -0.10 -1.65 -10.86
C ARG A 36 0.00 -2.46 -9.57
N ARG A 37 -1.04 -2.46 -8.75
CA ARG A 37 -1.09 -3.27 -7.53
C ARG A 37 -0.89 -4.74 -7.90
N VAL A 38 0.05 -5.39 -7.22
CA VAL A 38 0.25 -6.84 -7.36
C VAL A 38 -1.01 -7.56 -6.87
N ARG A 39 -1.41 -8.63 -7.58
CA ARG A 39 -2.54 -9.45 -7.16
C ARG A 39 -2.25 -10.05 -5.79
N ALA A 40 -3.26 -10.10 -4.92
CA ALA A 40 -3.11 -10.70 -3.60
C ALA A 40 -2.66 -12.17 -3.76
N ARG A 41 -1.53 -12.53 -3.11
CA ARG A 41 -0.98 -13.89 -3.12
C ARG A 41 -1.93 -14.90 -2.47
N TRP A 42 -2.70 -14.46 -1.47
CA TRP A 42 -3.55 -15.31 -0.66
C TRP A 42 -5.05 -15.07 -0.94
N PRO A 43 -5.84 -16.12 -1.19
CA PRO A 43 -7.28 -16.02 -1.34
C PRO A 43 -7.92 -15.47 -0.05
N ARG A 44 -9.18 -15.04 -0.15
CA ARG A 44 -9.96 -14.68 1.04
C ARG A 44 -10.29 -15.94 1.83
N LEU A 45 -10.31 -15.82 3.14
CA LEU A 45 -10.83 -16.89 4.01
C LEU A 45 -12.34 -17.04 3.78
N THR A 46 -12.80 -18.28 3.75
CA THR A 46 -14.23 -18.59 3.79
C THR A 46 -14.81 -18.23 5.17
N GLU A 47 -16.14 -18.09 5.28
CA GLU A 47 -16.75 -17.79 6.59
C GLU A 47 -16.44 -18.87 7.63
N HIS A 48 -16.47 -20.15 7.24
CA HIS A 48 -16.09 -21.24 8.13
C HIS A 48 -14.64 -21.11 8.64
N GLN A 49 -13.71 -20.72 7.76
CA GLN A 49 -12.31 -20.47 8.16
C GLN A 49 -12.19 -19.26 9.09
N LYS A 50 -12.98 -18.20 8.88
CA LYS A 50 -12.98 -17.03 9.78
C LYS A 50 -13.48 -17.39 11.18
N VAL A 51 -14.53 -18.20 11.27
CA VAL A 51 -15.03 -18.70 12.57
C VAL A 51 -13.95 -19.49 13.29
N ALA A 52 -13.31 -20.45 12.60
CA ALA A 52 -12.21 -21.24 13.18
C ALA A 52 -11.03 -20.36 13.64
N VAL A 53 -10.67 -19.32 12.89
CA VAL A 53 -9.63 -18.36 13.28
C VAL A 53 -10.02 -17.58 14.55
N ARG A 54 -11.27 -17.14 14.65
CA ARG A 54 -11.77 -16.42 15.85
C ARG A 54 -11.77 -17.31 17.08
N GLU A 55 -12.25 -18.55 16.94
CA GLU A 55 -12.24 -19.54 18.03
C GLU A 55 -10.80 -19.85 18.47
N ALA A 56 -9.88 -20.03 17.52
CA ALA A 56 -8.47 -20.26 17.82
C ALA A 56 -7.84 -19.06 18.55
N PHE A 57 -8.19 -17.83 18.17
CA PHE A 57 -7.71 -16.62 18.83
C PHE A 57 -8.25 -16.48 20.27
N VAL A 58 -9.54 -16.74 20.47
CA VAL A 58 -10.17 -16.69 21.81
C VAL A 58 -9.62 -17.79 22.73
N SER A 59 -9.44 -19.00 22.19
CA SER A 59 -8.96 -20.16 22.97
C SER A 59 -7.47 -20.07 23.29
N ASN A 60 -6.72 -19.23 22.59
CA ASN A 60 -5.27 -19.08 22.75
C ASN A 60 -4.88 -17.60 22.82
N PRO A 61 -5.20 -16.90 23.92
CA PRO A 61 -4.97 -15.45 24.04
C PRO A 61 -3.48 -15.05 24.02
N HIS A 62 -2.57 -16.03 24.19
CA HIS A 62 -1.13 -15.84 24.10
C HIS A 62 -0.59 -15.92 22.66
N LEU A 63 -1.36 -16.48 21.72
CA LEU A 63 -0.91 -16.61 20.33
C LEU A 63 -1.05 -15.28 19.59
N GLY A 64 0.04 -14.86 18.98
CA GLY A 64 0.08 -13.72 18.09
C GLY A 64 -0.59 -14.01 16.74
N VAL A 65 -0.96 -12.94 16.04
CA VAL A 65 -1.54 -13.00 14.68
C VAL A 65 -0.60 -13.70 13.69
N ARG A 66 0.72 -13.62 13.90
CA ARG A 66 1.72 -14.31 13.08
C ARG A 66 1.66 -15.83 13.23
N GLU A 67 1.61 -16.32 14.46
CA GLU A 67 1.54 -17.76 14.73
C GLU A 67 0.22 -18.35 14.22
N LEU A 68 -0.88 -17.59 14.33
CA LEU A 68 -2.14 -17.96 13.70
C LEU A 68 -2.04 -17.98 12.17
N ALA A 69 -1.35 -17.01 11.55
CA ALA A 69 -1.15 -17.03 10.10
C ALA A 69 -0.36 -18.25 9.62
N ASP A 70 0.65 -18.67 10.39
CA ASP A 70 1.43 -19.87 10.10
C ASP A 70 0.57 -21.13 10.25
N ARG A 71 -0.21 -21.23 11.33
CA ARG A 71 -1.11 -22.38 11.61
C ARG A 71 -2.22 -22.53 10.56
N PHE A 72 -2.75 -21.44 10.05
CA PHE A 72 -3.82 -21.43 9.03
C PHE A 72 -3.28 -21.33 7.60
N HIS A 73 -1.95 -21.39 7.41
CA HIS A 73 -1.27 -21.26 6.13
C HIS A 73 -1.81 -20.09 5.29
N THR A 74 -1.86 -18.90 5.89
CA THR A 74 -2.41 -17.70 5.25
C THR A 74 -1.61 -16.45 5.62
N SER A 75 -2.04 -15.26 5.17
CA SER A 75 -1.36 -14.02 5.55
C SER A 75 -1.87 -13.44 6.86
N ILE A 76 -0.98 -12.73 7.57
CA ILE A 76 -1.31 -11.93 8.75
C ILE A 76 -2.48 -10.98 8.49
N GLY A 77 -2.56 -10.40 7.28
CA GLY A 77 -3.67 -9.54 6.88
C GLY A 77 -5.01 -10.28 6.86
N ARG A 78 -5.05 -11.54 6.41
CA ARG A 78 -6.28 -12.36 6.40
C ARG A 78 -6.73 -12.74 7.80
N ILE A 79 -5.78 -13.09 8.68
CA ILE A 79 -6.09 -13.36 10.09
C ILE A 79 -6.61 -12.09 10.77
N SER A 80 -5.97 -10.94 10.52
CA SER A 80 -6.40 -9.66 11.09
C SER A 80 -7.80 -9.27 10.61
N GLU A 81 -8.09 -9.47 9.31
CA GLU A 81 -9.42 -9.27 8.71
C GLU A 81 -10.47 -10.20 9.34
N ALA A 82 -10.11 -11.46 9.64
CA ALA A 82 -11.02 -12.39 10.30
C ALA A 82 -11.35 -11.97 11.75
N ILE A 83 -10.35 -11.53 12.52
CA ILE A 83 -10.49 -11.15 13.93
C ILE A 83 -11.21 -9.80 14.09
N ARG A 84 -10.78 -8.77 13.34
CA ARG A 84 -11.23 -7.38 13.54
C ARG A 84 -12.26 -6.90 12.53
N GLY A 85 -12.57 -7.72 11.53
CA GLY A 85 -13.35 -7.29 10.37
C GLY A 85 -12.54 -6.41 9.41
N LYS A 86 -13.19 -6.00 8.33
CA LYS A 86 -12.62 -5.06 7.36
C LYS A 86 -12.93 -3.64 7.85
N ARG A 87 -11.91 -2.77 7.97
CA ARG A 87 -12.15 -1.32 8.13
C ARG A 87 -12.83 -0.82 6.85
N GLU A 88 -13.99 -0.18 7.00
CA GLU A 88 -14.69 0.53 5.92
C GLU A 88 -13.88 1.74 5.44
#